data_AF-A0A2M8P7K4-F1
#
_entry.id   AF-A0A2M8P7K4-F1
#
_cell.length_a   1.000
_cell.length_b   1.000
_cell.length_c   1.000
_cell.angle_alpha   90.00
_cell.angle_beta   90.00
_cell.angle_gamma   90.00
#
_symmetry.space_group_name_H-M   'P 1'
#
loop_
_entity.id
_entity.type
_entity.pdbx_description
1 polymer ?
#
loop_
_entity_poly.entity_id
_entity_poly.type
_entity_poly.pdbx_seq_one_letter_code
_entity_poly.pdbx_strand_id
1 'polypeptide(L)'
;MLECVVVHYKDGLGEGDGGSYGHGKFGWGPWGHHKRNIEGYTAYFGYKNPNLYPVEIPIGRQNRFHPFPKDRGQPTEFEPGRQRAVFSVDFSYGFVKWRLGHKWAFAWFKSPICEGNEPPEMSSQIIRDGYSLTEYAQEQLGIPEDLVDE
;
A
#
# COMPACT_ATOMS: atom_id res chain seq x y z
N MET A 1 -12.93 11.42 4.46
CA MET A 1 -11.56 11.92 4.33
C MET A 1 -10.61 10.74 4.37
N LEU A 2 -9.57 10.77 3.52
CA LEU A 2 -8.64 9.65 3.39
C LEU A 2 -7.89 9.44 4.71
N GLU A 3 -7.80 8.19 5.15
CA GLU A 3 -7.01 7.80 6.31
C GLU A 3 -5.65 7.27 5.84
N CYS A 4 -5.63 6.27 4.96
CA CYS A 4 -4.41 5.68 4.41
C CYS A 4 -4.68 4.85 3.15
N VAL A 5 -3.61 4.39 2.50
CA VAL A 5 -3.64 3.50 1.35
C VAL A 5 -2.87 2.20 1.66
N VAL A 6 -3.46 1.08 1.27
CA VAL A 6 -2.84 -0.24 1.23
C VAL A 6 -2.28 -0.46 -0.18
N VAL A 7 -1.01 -0.87 -0.31
CA VAL A 7 -0.39 -1.25 -1.60
C VAL A 7 -0.50 -2.76 -1.79
N HIS A 8 -0.88 -3.19 -2.99
CA HIS A 8 -0.92 -4.60 -3.39
C HIS A 8 0.19 -4.87 -4.39
N TYR A 9 0.96 -5.95 -4.17
CA TYR A 9 2.06 -6.36 -5.03
C TYR A 9 1.67 -7.64 -5.77
N LYS A 10 2.06 -7.75 -7.03
CA LYS A 10 2.03 -9.02 -7.75
C LYS A 10 3.16 -9.89 -7.26
N ASP A 11 2.84 -11.07 -6.77
CA ASP A 11 3.84 -12.10 -6.52
C ASP A 11 4.42 -12.57 -7.85
N GLY A 12 5.74 -12.48 -7.97
CA GLY A 12 6.49 -12.83 -9.16
C GLY A 12 6.73 -14.33 -9.33
N LEU A 13 5.78 -15.20 -8.94
CA LEU A 13 5.86 -16.63 -9.23
C LEU A 13 5.04 -16.96 -10.48
N GLY A 14 5.54 -16.46 -11.61
CA GLY A 14 5.26 -17.11 -12.89
C GLY A 14 6.09 -18.38 -12.95
N GLU A 15 5.55 -19.49 -12.45
CA GLU A 15 6.02 -20.81 -12.84
C GLU A 15 5.70 -20.94 -14.34
N GLY A 16 6.71 -20.66 -15.16
CA GLY A 16 6.60 -20.79 -16.60
C GLY A 16 6.57 -22.28 -16.96
N ASP A 17 5.40 -22.75 -17.35
CA ASP A 17 5.23 -24.03 -18.02
C ASP A 17 6.26 -24.20 -19.16
N GLY A 18 6.86 -25.39 -19.21
CA GLY A 18 8.01 -25.71 -20.04
C GLY A 18 7.89 -25.31 -21.51
N GLY A 19 8.85 -24.50 -21.95
CA GLY A 19 9.13 -24.22 -23.35
C GLY A 19 10.64 -24.06 -23.56
N SER A 20 11.32 -25.17 -23.80
CA SER A 20 12.71 -25.23 -24.28
C SER A 20 12.85 -24.37 -25.54
N TYR A 21 13.82 -23.44 -25.58
CA TYR A 21 14.85 -23.23 -26.63
C TYR A 21 15.71 -22.01 -26.26
N GLY A 22 17.03 -22.19 -26.20
CA GLY A 22 17.99 -21.09 -26.35
C GLY A 22 18.95 -20.90 -25.17
N HIS A 23 20.21 -21.26 -25.40
CA HIS A 23 21.34 -21.05 -24.50
C HIS A 23 21.53 -19.55 -24.19
N GLY A 24 21.11 -19.13 -23.01
CA GLY A 24 21.45 -17.84 -22.40
C GLY A 24 21.70 -18.07 -20.92
N LYS A 25 22.89 -17.72 -20.44
CA LYS A 25 23.31 -17.95 -19.05
C LYS A 25 22.34 -17.25 -18.08
N PHE A 26 21.47 -18.02 -17.43
CA PHE A 26 20.75 -17.56 -16.25
C PHE A 26 21.75 -17.48 -15.10
N GLY A 27 22.13 -16.25 -14.74
CA GLY A 27 22.90 -15.97 -13.54
C GLY A 27 22.04 -16.27 -12.31
N TRP A 28 22.17 -17.47 -11.78
CA TRP A 28 21.69 -17.82 -10.45
C TRP A 28 22.74 -17.33 -9.43
N GLY A 29 22.57 -16.11 -8.94
CA GLY A 29 23.20 -15.64 -7.70
C GLY A 29 22.19 -15.71 -6.55
N PRO A 30 22.63 -15.74 -5.27
CA PRO A 30 21.75 -15.94 -4.11
C PRO A 30 20.73 -14.81 -3.86
N TRP A 31 20.79 -13.73 -4.63
CA TRP A 31 19.90 -12.57 -4.53
C TRP A 31 19.23 -12.32 -5.87
N GLY A 32 18.33 -13.22 -6.27
CA GLY A 32 17.33 -12.92 -7.28
C GLY A 32 16.40 -11.84 -6.75
N HIS A 33 16.73 -10.56 -6.96
CA HIS A 33 15.82 -9.45 -6.68
C HIS A 33 14.64 -9.53 -7.64
N HIS A 34 13.61 -10.27 -7.25
CA HIS A 34 12.32 -10.23 -7.93
C HIS A 34 11.82 -8.79 -7.82
N LYS A 35 11.82 -8.06 -8.95
CA LYS A 35 11.13 -6.77 -9.03
C LYS A 35 9.64 -7.03 -8.82
N ARG A 36 9.16 -6.84 -7.59
CA ARG A 36 7.73 -6.86 -7.29
C ARG A 36 7.08 -5.70 -8.04
N ASN A 37 6.12 -6.04 -8.90
CA ASN A 37 5.33 -5.04 -9.61
C ASN A 37 4.08 -4.72 -8.78
N ILE A 38 3.73 -3.43 -8.67
CA ILE A 38 2.51 -3.02 -7.97
C ILE A 38 1.30 -3.46 -8.80
N GLU A 39 0.38 -4.18 -8.16
CA GLU A 39 -0.89 -4.61 -8.75
C GLU A 39 -1.96 -3.52 -8.65
N GLY A 40 -2.01 -2.85 -7.50
CA GLY A 40 -2.97 -1.81 -7.23
C GLY A 40 -2.93 -1.35 -5.78
N TYR A 41 -3.98 -0.65 -5.38
CA TYR A 41 -4.07 0.02 -4.11
C TYR A 41 -5.50 -0.05 -3.56
N THR A 42 -5.64 -0.10 -2.23
CA THR A 42 -6.93 0.08 -1.54
C THR A 42 -6.86 1.32 -0.66
N ALA A 43 -7.71 2.31 -0.94
CA ALA A 43 -7.80 3.54 -0.14
C ALA A 43 -8.88 3.41 0.94
N TYR A 44 -8.53 3.68 2.20
CA TYR A 44 -9.47 3.66 3.33
C TYR A 44 -9.90 5.08 3.70
N PHE A 45 -11.21 5.30 3.81
CA PHE A 45 -11.77 6.61 4.10
C PHE A 45 -12.54 6.61 5.43
N GLY A 46 -12.36 7.66 6.23
CA GLY A 46 -13.15 7.99 7.41
C GLY A 46 -14.01 9.22 7.20
N TYR A 47 -14.67 9.73 8.23
CA TYR A 47 -15.28 11.07 8.23
C TYR A 47 -15.42 11.60 9.64
N LYS A 48 -15.64 12.92 9.78
CA LYS A 48 -16.03 13.52 11.04
C LYS A 48 -17.34 14.27 10.83
N ASN A 49 -18.40 13.83 11.50
CA ASN A 49 -19.61 14.60 11.65
C ASN A 49 -19.49 15.41 12.95
N PRO A 50 -19.40 16.75 12.90
CA PRO A 50 -19.32 17.57 14.11
C PRO A 50 -20.68 17.77 14.79
N ASN A 51 -21.78 17.37 14.16
CA ASN A 51 -23.11 17.47 14.74
C ASN A 51 -23.29 16.40 15.83
N LEU A 52 -24.26 16.64 16.72
CA LEU A 52 -24.65 15.68 17.78
C LEU A 52 -25.68 14.65 17.30
N TYR A 53 -26.06 14.68 16.02
CA TYR A 53 -27.05 13.80 15.41
C TYR A 53 -26.58 13.31 14.02
N PRO A 54 -27.11 12.18 13.52
CA PRO A 54 -26.80 11.66 12.20
C PRO A 54 -27.20 12.64 11.10
N VAL A 55 -26.43 12.69 10.02
CA VAL A 55 -26.74 13.50 8.84
C VAL A 55 -26.84 12.60 7.62
N GLU A 56 -27.91 12.73 6.86
CA GLU A 56 -28.08 12.04 5.58
C GLU A 56 -27.56 12.90 4.42
N ILE A 57 -26.64 12.35 3.63
CA ILE A 57 -26.15 12.94 2.39
C ILE A 57 -26.16 11.86 1.29
N PRO A 58 -27.19 11.82 0.43
CA PRO A 58 -27.33 10.80 -0.59
C PRO A 58 -26.25 10.93 -1.68
N ILE A 59 -26.01 9.84 -2.41
CA ILE A 59 -25.05 9.82 -3.52
C ILE A 59 -25.42 10.89 -4.57
N GLY A 60 -24.53 11.86 -4.79
CA GLY A 60 -24.81 12.99 -5.65
C GLY A 60 -23.76 14.10 -5.63
N ARG A 61 -24.21 15.34 -5.84
CA ARG A 61 -23.31 16.50 -5.98
C ARG A 61 -22.50 16.81 -4.71
N GLN A 62 -22.91 16.30 -3.56
CA GLN A 62 -22.18 16.50 -2.31
C GLN A 62 -21.58 15.20 -1.76
N ASN A 63 -21.92 14.03 -2.29
CA ASN A 63 -21.37 12.75 -1.86
C ASN A 63 -21.08 11.88 -3.10
N ARG A 64 -19.86 11.93 -3.64
CA ARG A 64 -19.50 11.15 -4.85
C ARG A 64 -18.01 10.92 -5.03
N PHE A 65 -17.69 9.89 -5.78
CA PHE A 65 -16.35 9.65 -6.31
C PHE A 65 -16.10 10.23 -7.70
N HIS A 66 -14.83 10.48 -7.97
CA HIS A 66 -14.25 10.61 -9.29
C HIS A 66 -12.90 9.88 -9.33
N PRO A 67 -12.55 9.19 -10.43
CA PRO A 67 -13.36 8.94 -11.62
C PRO A 67 -14.62 8.12 -11.31
N PHE A 68 -15.55 8.04 -12.29
CA PHE A 68 -16.76 7.23 -12.16
C PHE A 68 -16.41 5.75 -11.88
N PRO A 69 -17.33 4.96 -11.31
CA PRO A 69 -18.68 5.33 -10.88
C PRO A 69 -18.70 6.31 -9.71
N LYS A 70 -19.79 7.10 -9.61
CA LYS A 70 -19.97 8.10 -8.54
C LYS A 70 -20.21 7.44 -7.19
N ASP A 71 -20.79 6.25 -7.22
CA ASP A 71 -21.00 5.37 -6.09
C ASP A 71 -19.91 4.30 -6.10
N ARG A 72 -19.18 4.19 -4.99
CA ARG A 72 -18.16 3.18 -4.74
C ARG A 72 -18.31 2.63 -3.32
N GLY A 73 -19.53 2.63 -2.77
CA GLY A 73 -19.83 2.09 -1.43
C GLY A 73 -19.62 3.08 -0.29
N GLN A 74 -19.52 4.38 -0.57
CA GLN A 74 -19.47 5.38 0.50
C GLN A 74 -20.82 5.51 1.24
N PRO A 75 -20.81 5.79 2.55
CA PRO A 75 -22.03 5.96 3.34
C PRO A 75 -22.93 7.07 2.80
N THR A 76 -24.23 6.91 3.01
CA THR A 76 -25.24 7.98 2.81
C THR A 76 -25.78 8.54 4.11
N GLU A 77 -25.56 7.85 5.23
CA GLU A 77 -25.88 8.30 6.58
C GLU A 77 -24.58 8.45 7.38
N PHE A 78 -24.43 9.57 8.07
CA PHE A 78 -23.20 9.98 8.73
C PHE A 78 -23.43 10.19 10.22
N GLU A 79 -23.05 9.19 11.03
CA GLU A 79 -23.16 9.22 12.49
C GLU A 79 -22.32 10.34 13.13
N PRO A 80 -22.71 10.89 14.29
CA PRO A 80 -21.93 11.85 15.06
C PRO A 80 -20.49 11.39 15.32
N GLY A 81 -19.58 12.36 15.44
CA GLY A 81 -18.20 12.13 15.86
C GLY A 81 -17.24 11.75 14.72
N ARG A 82 -16.07 11.23 15.10
CA ARG A 82 -15.03 10.77 14.15
C ARG A 82 -15.18 9.28 13.91
N GLN A 83 -15.49 8.93 12.67
CA GLN A 83 -15.55 7.57 12.18
C GLN A 83 -14.32 7.32 11.30
N ARG A 84 -13.54 6.27 11.58
CA ARG A 84 -12.28 5.96 10.87
C ARG A 84 -12.46 4.73 10.00
N ALA A 85 -11.82 4.72 8.82
CA ALA A 85 -11.78 3.57 7.90
C ALA A 85 -13.15 2.89 7.67
N VAL A 86 -14.22 3.70 7.55
CA VAL A 86 -15.61 3.21 7.45
C VAL A 86 -15.91 2.50 6.13
N PHE A 87 -15.16 2.81 5.07
CA PHE A 87 -15.24 2.10 3.80
C PHE A 87 -13.90 2.22 3.07
N SER A 88 -13.71 1.35 2.09
CA SER A 88 -12.52 1.32 1.24
C SER A 88 -12.87 1.33 -0.24
N VAL A 89 -11.92 1.76 -1.07
CA VAL A 89 -12.05 1.76 -2.53
C VAL A 89 -10.75 1.28 -3.16
N ASP A 90 -10.87 0.28 -4.02
CA ASP A 90 -9.74 -0.20 -4.82
C ASP A 90 -9.50 0.68 -6.06
N PHE A 91 -8.22 0.87 -6.39
CA PHE A 91 -7.78 1.58 -7.58
C PHE A 91 -6.39 1.09 -8.01
N SER A 92 -6.17 0.95 -9.32
CA SER A 92 -4.90 0.41 -9.84
C SER A 92 -3.97 1.49 -10.40
N TYR A 93 -4.52 2.55 -11.00
CA TYR A 93 -3.74 3.61 -11.63
C TYR A 93 -4.36 4.99 -11.37
N GLY A 94 -3.52 6.02 -11.43
CA GLY A 94 -3.94 7.41 -11.24
C GLY A 94 -4.34 7.71 -9.79
N PHE A 95 -5.52 8.30 -9.60
CA PHE A 95 -6.03 8.70 -8.30
C PHE A 95 -7.55 8.52 -8.23
N VAL A 96 -8.05 8.30 -7.01
CA VAL A 96 -9.47 8.43 -6.68
C VAL A 96 -9.68 9.63 -5.77
N LYS A 97 -10.77 10.35 -5.97
CA LYS A 97 -11.17 11.42 -5.06
C LYS A 97 -12.64 11.30 -4.66
N TRP A 98 -12.88 11.47 -3.37
CA TRP A 98 -14.20 11.51 -2.78
C TRP A 98 -14.57 12.93 -2.41
N ARG A 99 -15.75 13.38 -2.83
CA ARG A 99 -16.37 14.61 -2.32
C ARG A 99 -17.35 14.26 -1.23
N LEU A 100 -17.23 14.94 -0.08
CA LEU A 100 -18.24 14.97 0.97
C LEU A 100 -18.52 16.43 1.37
N GLY A 101 -19.73 16.92 1.07
CA GLY A 101 -20.08 18.33 1.19
C GLY A 101 -19.20 19.23 0.32
N HIS A 102 -18.41 20.08 0.97
CA HIS A 102 -17.42 20.96 0.33
C HIS A 102 -15.97 20.43 0.42
N LYS A 103 -15.77 19.29 1.10
CA LYS A 103 -14.45 18.70 1.28
C LYS A 103 -14.16 17.68 0.19
N TRP A 104 -12.88 17.55 -0.12
CA TRP A 104 -12.34 16.54 -1.01
C TRP A 104 -11.31 15.69 -0.26
N ALA A 105 -11.30 14.40 -0.53
CA ALA A 105 -10.29 13.45 -0.10
C ALA A 105 -9.67 12.80 -1.33
N PHE A 106 -8.36 12.80 -1.44
CA PHE A 106 -7.64 12.25 -2.59
C PHE A 106 -6.79 11.07 -2.15
N ALA A 107 -6.85 9.98 -2.89
CA ALA A 107 -5.96 8.83 -2.75
C ALA A 107 -5.22 8.58 -4.06
N TRP A 108 -3.89 8.43 -3.96
CA TRP A 108 -3.01 8.05 -5.06
C TRP A 108 -1.76 7.37 -4.48
N PHE A 109 -0.85 6.93 -5.35
CA PHE A 109 0.32 6.11 -4.98
C PHE A 109 1.33 6.72 -3.97
N LYS A 110 1.27 8.03 -3.68
CA LYS A 110 2.11 8.70 -2.68
C LYS A 110 1.32 9.14 -1.45
N SER A 111 0.06 8.72 -1.34
CA SER A 111 -0.71 8.93 -0.12
C SER A 111 -0.07 8.19 1.06
N PRO A 112 -0.34 8.62 2.31
CA PRO A 112 0.13 7.91 3.49
C PRO A 112 -0.26 6.43 3.44
N ILE A 113 0.72 5.55 3.63
CA ILE A 113 0.50 4.10 3.66
C ILE A 113 -0.06 3.71 5.02
N CYS A 114 -0.95 2.71 5.06
CA CYS A 114 -1.46 2.20 6.32
C CYS A 114 -0.32 1.55 7.12
N GLU A 115 -0.30 1.76 8.44
CA GLU A 115 0.68 1.13 9.32
C GLU A 115 0.71 -0.39 9.10
N GLY A 116 1.91 -0.97 8.97
CA GLY A 116 2.10 -2.39 8.68
C GLY A 116 1.87 -2.81 7.23
N ASN A 117 1.54 -1.88 6.32
CA ASN A 117 1.57 -2.11 4.86
C ASN A 117 2.72 -1.38 4.17
N GLU A 118 3.81 -1.16 4.90
CA GLU A 118 5.06 -0.96 4.19
C GLU A 118 5.39 -2.29 3.50
N PRO A 119 5.79 -2.30 2.21
CA PRO A 119 6.44 -3.49 1.70
C PRO A 119 7.53 -3.88 2.70
N PRO A 120 7.84 -5.18 2.87
CA PRO A 120 9.12 -5.57 3.43
C PRO A 120 10.20 -5.02 2.48
N GLU A 121 10.54 -3.74 2.61
CA GLU A 121 11.89 -3.28 2.40
C GLU A 121 12.71 -3.99 3.47
N MET A 122 13.85 -4.52 3.05
CA MET A 122 14.99 -4.72 3.93
C MET A 122 14.99 -3.61 4.97
N SER A 123 14.89 -4.02 6.22
CA SER A 123 14.34 -3.21 7.28
C SER A 123 15.03 -1.86 7.43
N SER A 124 14.20 -0.83 7.58
CA SER A 124 14.52 0.38 8.35
C SER A 124 14.94 0.08 9.82
N GLN A 125 15.14 -1.20 10.19
CA GLN A 125 15.69 -1.66 11.47
C GLN A 125 17.23 -1.65 11.49
N ILE A 126 17.93 -1.68 10.34
CA ILE A 126 19.41 -1.55 10.35
C ILE A 126 19.83 -0.15 10.86
N ILE A 127 19.05 0.90 10.55
CA ILE A 127 19.40 2.29 10.89
C ILE A 127 18.87 2.71 12.29
N ARG A 128 17.81 2.07 12.81
CA ARG A 128 17.18 2.50 14.06
C ARG A 128 17.83 1.93 15.33
N ASP A 129 18.45 0.76 15.23
CA ASP A 129 19.03 0.09 16.39
C ASP A 129 20.57 0.11 16.39
N GLY A 130 21.19 0.78 15.41
CA GLY A 130 22.65 0.94 15.35
C GLY A 130 23.43 -0.34 15.02
N TYR A 131 22.76 -1.36 14.46
CA TYR A 131 23.42 -2.61 14.08
C TYR A 131 24.26 -2.41 12.82
N SER A 132 25.56 -2.71 12.93
CA SER A 132 26.47 -2.76 11.80
C SER A 132 26.10 -3.93 10.88
N LEU A 133 26.23 -3.73 9.57
CA LEU A 133 26.03 -4.78 8.56
C LEU A 133 26.92 -6.02 8.81
N THR A 134 28.06 -5.83 9.49
CA THR A 134 29.01 -6.87 9.86
C THR A 134 28.44 -7.84 10.90
N GLU A 135 27.69 -7.34 11.88
CA GLU A 135 27.16 -8.13 13.01
C GLU A 135 26.01 -9.06 12.53
N TYR A 136 25.17 -8.58 11.61
CA TYR A 136 24.13 -9.38 10.98
C TYR A 136 24.70 -10.51 10.09
N ALA A 137 25.76 -10.19 9.33
CA ALA A 137 26.41 -11.16 8.45
C ALA A 137 26.99 -12.35 9.23
N GLN A 138 27.50 -12.10 10.45
CA GLN A 138 28.07 -13.13 11.31
C GLN A 138 27.01 -13.99 12.01
N GLU A 139 25.99 -13.37 12.62
CA GLU A 139 25.05 -14.12 13.50
C GLU A 139 23.95 -14.86 12.76
N GLN A 140 23.42 -14.29 11.67
CA GLN A 140 22.24 -14.84 10.98
C GLN A 140 22.62 -15.61 9.72
N LEU A 141 23.72 -15.20 9.07
CA LEU A 141 24.20 -15.81 7.83
C LEU A 141 25.45 -16.68 8.03
N GLY A 142 26.05 -16.66 9.23
CA GLY A 142 27.20 -17.51 9.58
C GLY A 142 28.47 -17.18 8.80
N ILE A 143 28.60 -15.96 8.29
CA ILE A 143 29.75 -15.53 7.50
C ILE A 143 30.90 -15.21 8.47
N PRO A 144 32.07 -15.87 8.35
CA PRO A 144 33.18 -15.60 9.24
C PRO A 144 33.80 -14.22 8.97
N GLU A 145 34.30 -13.61 10.04
CA GLU A 145 34.74 -12.21 10.10
C GLU A 145 35.83 -11.85 9.07
N ASP A 146 36.62 -12.84 8.65
CA ASP A 146 37.71 -12.70 7.67
C ASP A 146 37.25 -12.47 6.23
N LEU A 147 35.96 -12.65 5.93
CA LEU A 147 35.39 -12.41 4.60
C LEU A 147 34.61 -11.09 4.50
N VAL A 148 34.62 -10.25 5.54
CA VAL A 148 33.77 -9.05 5.63
C VAL A 148 34.55 -7.74 5.41
N ASP A 149 35.85 -7.79 5.08
CA ASP A 149 36.65 -6.61 4.76
C ASP A 149 37.13 -6.60 3.28
N GLU A 150 36.48 -5.75 2.46
CA GLU A 150 37.08 -4.76 1.52
C GLU A 150 36.00 -3.80 0.98
#